data_AF-A0A453KP21-F1
#
_entry.id   AF-A0A453KP21-F1
#
_cell.length_a   1.000
_cell.length_b   1.000
_cell.length_c   1.000
_cell.angle_alpha   90.00
_cell.angle_beta   90.00
_cell.angle_gamma   90.00
#
_symmetry.space_group_name_H-M   'P 1'
#
loop_
_entity.id
_entity.type
_entity.pdbx_description
1 polymer ?
#
loop_
_entity_poly.entity_id
_entity_poly.type
_entity_poly.pdbx_seq_one_letter_code
_entity_poly.pdbx_strand_id
1 'polypeptide(L)'
;MHGNYDGKERDLIRSPLVFDVYMGLHFWDRIYVNSSTTIYVAEAIIVAAVSSVSVCLIDIGRGTPFLSSMEMRKMKSSLYPAAM
;
A
#
# COMPACT_ATOMS: atom_id res chain seq x y z
N MET A 1 -2.71 8.18 7.19
CA MET A 1 -2.57 9.66 7.09
C MET A 1 -1.35 9.97 6.25
N HIS A 2 -1.41 10.97 5.37
CA HIS A 2 -0.30 11.32 4.45
C HIS A 2 0.90 11.96 5.16
N GLY A 3 0.70 12.66 6.28
CA GLY A 3 1.81 13.22 7.08
C GLY A 3 2.57 14.40 6.44
N ASN A 4 2.24 14.80 5.20
CA ASN A 4 2.88 15.91 4.47
C ASN A 4 4.40 15.74 4.30
N TYR A 5 4.88 14.52 4.07
CA TYR A 5 6.30 14.20 3.94
C TYR A 5 6.99 14.89 2.75
N ASP A 6 6.23 15.22 1.71
CA ASP A 6 6.72 15.87 0.48
C ASP A 6 6.37 17.37 0.39
N GLY A 7 5.74 17.94 1.43
CA GLY A 7 5.32 19.34 1.46
C GLY A 7 4.14 19.68 0.53
N LYS A 8 3.48 18.70 -0.10
CA LYS A 8 2.42 18.90 -1.10
C LYS A 8 1.01 18.59 -0.60
N GLU A 9 0.76 18.63 0.71
CA GLU A 9 -0.57 18.40 1.27
C GLU A 9 -1.67 19.27 0.63
N ARG A 10 -1.37 20.53 0.31
CA ARG A 10 -2.33 21.45 -0.34
C ARG A 10 -2.75 20.98 -1.74
N ASP A 11 -1.91 20.19 -2.41
CA ASP A 11 -2.20 19.67 -3.74
C ASP A 11 -3.27 18.57 -3.68
N LEU A 12 -3.40 17.84 -2.56
CA LEU A 12 -4.40 16.77 -2.38
C LEU A 12 -5.84 17.26 -2.57
N ILE A 13 -6.11 18.54 -2.28
CA ILE A 13 -7.43 19.17 -2.44
C ILE A 13 -7.78 19.33 -3.92
N ARG A 14 -6.79 19.67 -4.76
CA ARG A 14 -6.98 19.96 -6.19
C ARG A 14 -6.79 18.72 -7.06
N SER A 15 -5.80 17.90 -6.71
CA SER A 15 -5.44 16.68 -7.40
C SER A 15 -5.16 15.61 -6.35
N PRO A 16 -6.14 14.71 -6.09
CA PRO A 16 -5.92 13.58 -5.21
C PRO A 16 -4.69 12.78 -5.64
N LEU A 17 -3.88 12.39 -4.66
CA LEU A 17 -2.77 11.48 -4.87
C LEU A 17 -3.32 10.09 -5.19
N VAL A 18 -2.80 9.46 -6.24
CA VAL A 18 -3.13 8.08 -6.58
C VAL A 18 -1.87 7.33 -6.93
N PHE A 19 -1.71 6.15 -6.37
CA PHE A 19 -0.59 5.27 -6.66
C PHE A 19 -1.01 3.81 -6.53
N ASP A 20 -0.29 2.94 -7.23
CA ASP A 20 -0.52 1.51 -7.15
C ASP A 20 0.47 0.88 -6.16
N VAL A 21 0.01 -0.15 -5.47
CA VAL A 21 0.83 -1.00 -4.62
C VAL A 21 0.95 -2.35 -5.29
N TYR A 22 2.18 -2.82 -5.43
CA TYR A 22 2.50 -4.13 -5.96
C TYR A 22 3.24 -4.95 -4.91
N MET A 23 3.00 -6.25 -4.93
CA MET A 23 3.78 -7.23 -4.20
C MET A 23 4.54 -8.09 -5.20
N GLY A 24 5.84 -7.88 -5.29
CA GLY A 24 6.64 -8.36 -6.42
C GLY A 24 6.08 -7.82 -7.74
N LEU A 25 5.64 -8.72 -8.63
CA LEU A 25 5.02 -8.37 -9.91
C LEU A 25 3.48 -8.36 -9.86
N HIS A 26 2.88 -8.63 -8.70
CA HIS A 26 1.43 -8.76 -8.57
C HIS A 26 0.82 -7.45 -8.09
N PHE A 27 -0.21 -6.97 -8.81
CA PHE A 27 -1.03 -5.85 -8.35
C PHE A 27 -1.70 -6.22 -7.04
N TRP A 28 -1.50 -5.40 -6.01
CA TRP A 28 -2.14 -5.56 -4.71
C TRP A 28 -3.34 -4.62 -4.61
N ASP A 29 -3.12 -3.31 -4.72
CA ASP A 29 -4.20 -2.33 -4.55
C ASP A 29 -3.88 -1.00 -5.23
N ARG A 30 -4.90 -0.17 -5.44
CA ARG A 30 -4.77 1.24 -5.86
C ARG A 30 -5.26 2.14 -4.75
N ILE A 31 -4.34 2.95 -4.21
CA ILE A 31 -4.63 3.85 -3.10
C ILE A 31 -5.06 5.21 -3.64
N TYR A 32 -6.19 5.72 -3.15
CA TYR A 32 -6.71 7.04 -3.47
C TYR A 32 -6.67 7.93 -2.24
N VAL A 33 -5.80 8.94 -2.25
CA VAL A 33 -5.60 9.86 -1.13
C VAL A 33 -6.14 11.24 -1.49
N ASN A 34 -7.25 11.61 -0.85
CA ASN A 34 -7.95 12.88 -1.01
C ASN A 34 -7.89 13.77 0.24
N SER A 35 -7.34 13.25 1.34
CA SER A 35 -7.23 13.94 2.62
C SER A 35 -5.96 13.50 3.35
N SER A 36 -5.25 14.45 3.95
CA SER A 36 -4.06 14.16 4.77
C SER A 36 -4.40 13.50 6.10
N THR A 37 -5.59 13.77 6.63
CA THR A 37 -6.05 13.31 7.95
C THR A 37 -6.73 11.95 7.91
N THR A 38 -7.06 11.44 6.73
CA THR A 38 -7.67 10.12 6.59
C THR A 38 -6.62 9.01 6.71
N ILE A 39 -6.98 7.91 7.35
CA ILE A 39 -6.20 6.68 7.39
C ILE A 39 -6.63 5.81 6.21
N TYR A 40 -5.67 5.43 5.38
CA TYR A 40 -5.86 4.52 4.24
C TYR A 40 -5.13 3.23 4.57
N VAL A 41 -5.82 2.10 4.44
CA VAL A 41 -5.31 0.78 4.81
C VAL A 41 -5.56 -0.16 3.64
N ALA A 42 -4.53 -0.91 3.26
CA ALA A 42 -4.61 -2.03 2.34
C ALA A 42 -4.05 -3.27 3.05
N GLU A 43 -4.76 -4.39 2.95
CA GLU A 43 -4.36 -5.67 3.55
C GLU A 43 -4.32 -6.74 2.47
N ALA A 44 -3.37 -7.66 2.56
CA ALA A 44 -3.30 -8.86 1.73
C ALA A 44 -2.75 -10.03 2.54
N ILE A 45 -3.16 -11.23 2.13
CA ILE A 45 -2.65 -12.48 2.65
C ILE A 45 -1.94 -13.19 1.51
N ILE A 46 -0.71 -13.62 1.76
CA ILE A 46 0.10 -14.33 0.78
C ILE A 46 0.64 -15.62 1.35
N VAL A 47 0.87 -16.57 0.45
CA VAL A 47 1.73 -17.72 0.71
C VAL A 47 3.15 -17.34 0.30
N ALA A 48 4.06 -17.22 1.27
CA ALA A 48 5.44 -16.87 1.01
C ALA A 48 6.17 -18.04 0.32
N ALA A 49 6.39 -17.94 -0.99
CA ALA A 49 7.12 -18.94 -1.78
C ALA A 49 8.65 -18.89 -1.56
N VAL A 50 9.16 -17.74 -1.13
CA VAL A 50 10.57 -17.49 -0.84
C VAL A 50 10.71 -16.70 0.47
N SER A 51 11.95 -16.56 0.98
CA SER A 51 12.23 -15.93 2.27
C SER A 51 12.18 -14.40 2.29
N SER A 52 11.74 -13.77 1.20
CA SER A 52 11.65 -12.31 1.10
C SER A 52 10.43 -11.89 0.29
N VAL A 53 9.91 -10.70 0.57
CA VAL A 53 8.84 -10.08 -0.20
C VAL A 53 9.26 -8.66 -0.57
N SER A 54 9.02 -8.28 -1.82
CA SER A 54 9.21 -6.90 -2.28
C SER A 54 7.84 -6.23 -2.36
N VAL A 55 7.72 -5.05 -1.77
CA VAL A 55 6.54 -4.19 -1.91
C VAL A 55 6.97 -2.95 -2.68
N CYS A 56 6.29 -2.67 -3.78
CA CYS A 56 6.59 -1.55 -4.65
C CYS A 56 5.43 -0.56 -4.65
N LEU A 57 5.73 0.70 -4.40
CA LEU A 57 4.79 1.81 -4.56
C LEU A 57 5.06 2.46 -5.92
N ILE A 58 4.08 2.43 -6.82
CA ILE A 58 4.23 2.88 -8.19
C ILE A 58 3.53 4.22 -8.37
N ASP A 59 4.32 5.25 -8.67
CA ASP A 59 3.78 6.52 -9.15
C ASP A 59 3.19 6.33 -10.54
N ILE A 60 1.87 6.48 -10.64
CA ILE A 60 1.14 6.39 -11.91
C ILE A 60 0.99 7.77 -12.59
N GLY A 61 1.86 8.72 -12.25
CA GLY A 61 1.83 10.11 -12.70
C GLY A 61 0.85 10.97 -11.91
N ARG A 62 0.46 10.55 -10.70
CA ARG A 62 -0.55 11.23 -9.87
C ARG A 62 -0.04 11.64 -8.49
N GLY A 63 1.28 11.76 -8.33
CA GLY A 63 1.94 12.30 -7.15
C GLY A 63 2.84 11.27 -6.47
N THR A 64 3.55 11.70 -5.44
CA THR A 64 4.55 10.88 -4.75
C THR A 64 3.88 9.78 -3.91
N PRO A 65 4.10 8.50 -4.19
CA PRO A 65 3.60 7.43 -3.35
C PRO A 65 4.23 7.48 -1.95
N PHE A 66 3.47 7.08 -0.92
CA PHE A 66 3.98 7.04 0.45
C PHE A 66 3.50 5.78 1.19
N LEU A 67 4.23 5.43 2.25
CA LEU A 67 3.89 4.34 3.15
C LEU A 67 4.26 4.77 4.57
N SER A 68 3.25 4.98 5.42
CA SER A 68 3.47 5.41 6.81
C SER A 68 3.79 4.24 7.75
N SER A 69 3.26 3.05 7.45
CA SER A 69 3.45 1.84 8.26
C SER A 69 3.28 0.62 7.39
N MET A 70 4.06 -0.43 7.67
CA MET A 70 3.90 -1.75 7.08
C MET A 70 4.06 -2.78 8.19
N GLU A 71 3.06 -3.64 8.33
CA GLU A 71 3.07 -4.72 9.29
C GLU A 71 3.00 -6.06 8.57
N MET A 72 3.85 -7.00 8.98
CA MET A 72 3.85 -8.36 8.49
C MET A 72 3.64 -9.31 9.66
N ARG A 73 2.60 -10.15 9.57
CA ARG A 73 2.27 -11.14 10.59
C ARG A 73 2.35 -12.53 9.98
N LYS A 74 3.21 -13.40 10.55
CA LYS A 74 3.19 -14.82 10.20
C LYS A 74 1.91 -15.45 10.73
N MET A 75 1.11 -16.05 9.86
CA MET A 75 -0.13 -16.72 10.23
C MET A 75 0.05 -18.25 10.18
N LYS A 76 -0.74 -18.97 10.98
CA LYS A 76 -0.79 -20.44 10.94
C LYS A 76 -1.54 -20.87 9.67
N SER A 77 -0.98 -21.81 8.90
CA SER A 77 -1.62 -22.33 7.68
C SER A 77 -3.00 -22.93 7.93
N SER A 78 -3.24 -23.45 9.14
CA SER A 78 -4.55 -23.97 9.55
C SER A 78 -5.69 -22.94 9.50
N LEU A 79 -5.39 -21.64 9.51
CA LEU A 79 -6.40 -20.58 9.39
C LEU A 79 -6.89 -20.39 7.95
N TYR A 80 -6.12 -20.86 6.96
CA TYR A 80 -6.42 -20.71 5.54
C TYR A 80 -6.25 -22.04 4.78
N PRO A 81 -7.05 -23.07 5.12
CA PRO A 81 -6.89 -24.40 4.55
C PRO A 81 -7.12 -24.45 3.03
N ALA A 82 -7.90 -23.52 2.47
CA ALA A 82 -8.15 -23.45 1.03
C ALA A 82 -6.98 -22.87 0.22
N ALA A 83 -6.00 -22.25 0.88
CA ALA A 83 -4.79 -21.71 0.24
C ALA A 83 -3.61 -22.69 0.27
N MET A 84 -3.82 -23.89 0.81
CA MET A 84 -2.82 -24.95 0.96
C MET A 84 -3.11 -26.13 0.04
#